data_AF-A0A2R7QS65-F1
#
_entry.id   AF-A0A2R7QS65-F1
#
_cell.length_a   1.000
_cell.length_b   1.000
_cell.length_c   1.000
_cell.angle_alpha   90.00
_cell.angle_beta   90.00
_cell.angle_gamma   90.00
#
_symmetry.space_group_name_H-M   'P 1'
#
loop_
_entity.id
_entity.type
_entity.pdbx_description
1 polymer ?
#
loop_
_entity_poly.entity_id
_entity_poly.type
_entity_poly.pdbx_seq_one_letter_code
_entity_poly.pdbx_strand_id
1 'polypeptide(L)'
;MELQEQLAARFGTGKVSVAGRLISSLTLGQPPLVNGAVLVDGGTADGGLRPRQRTSEPPASLALAVNSGAGAGIVVPLRRGIYTIGRSDCEILIPDADLSRSHARLVVTESAISIADVDSANGIEVDGERVRHAIVSTGSTIRCGNSTMSLVFLEQPNSQLDRAGLGVDEPLVVPRRDDPANRAALWLTAVLPLAIGVGLAVVTGMWFFLAFTAVSVFSLVVPLVSGRRQRRELAAAVGAAVA
;
A
#
# COMPACT_ATOMS: atom_id res chain seq x y z
N MET A 1 -17.84 -29.76 -7.61
CA MET A 1 -16.66 -30.62 -7.38
C MET A 1 -15.66 -30.54 -8.54
N GLU A 2 -16.10 -30.33 -9.79
CA GLU A 2 -15.23 -30.30 -10.99
C GLU A 2 -14.26 -29.10 -11.10
N LEU A 3 -14.60 -27.92 -10.56
CA LEU A 3 -13.82 -26.70 -10.84
C LEU A 3 -12.38 -26.76 -10.30
N GLN A 4 -12.18 -27.31 -9.10
CA GLN A 4 -10.84 -27.42 -8.52
C GLN A 4 -9.97 -28.41 -9.31
N GLU A 5 -10.55 -29.51 -9.78
CA GLU A 5 -9.84 -30.50 -10.59
C GLU A 5 -9.47 -29.96 -11.96
N GLN A 6 -10.37 -29.21 -12.60
CA GLN A 6 -10.09 -28.55 -13.88
C GLN A 6 -8.99 -27.49 -13.76
N LEU A 7 -8.97 -26.72 -12.67
CA LEU A 7 -7.91 -25.75 -12.38
C LEU A 7 -6.56 -26.45 -12.13
N ALA A 8 -6.56 -27.52 -11.34
CA ALA A 8 -5.35 -28.32 -11.09
C ALA A 8 -4.80 -28.95 -12.37
N ALA A 9 -5.66 -29.50 -13.23
CA ALA A 9 -5.25 -30.12 -14.49
C ALA A 9 -4.71 -29.11 -15.50
N ARG A 10 -5.31 -27.91 -15.58
CA ARG A 10 -4.93 -26.87 -16.56
C ARG A 10 -3.75 -26.01 -16.12
N PHE A 11 -3.64 -25.72 -14.82
CA PHE A 11 -2.69 -24.74 -14.29
C PHE A 11 -1.73 -25.30 -13.24
N GLY A 12 -1.83 -26.59 -12.88
CA GLY A 12 -0.96 -27.22 -11.88
C GLY A 12 -1.17 -26.72 -10.45
N THR A 13 -2.35 -26.15 -10.16
CA THR A 13 -2.63 -25.51 -8.87
C THR A 13 -2.88 -26.51 -7.74
N GLY A 14 -2.53 -26.15 -6.52
CA GLY A 14 -2.87 -26.85 -5.29
C GLY A 14 -4.26 -26.51 -4.75
N LYS A 15 -4.34 -26.06 -3.49
CA LYS A 15 -5.61 -25.65 -2.86
C LYS A 15 -5.94 -24.21 -3.25
N VAL A 16 -7.01 -24.04 -4.02
CA VAL A 16 -7.46 -22.74 -4.52
C VAL A 16 -8.53 -22.14 -3.61
N SER A 17 -8.41 -20.84 -3.35
CA SER A 17 -9.37 -20.06 -2.54
C SER A 17 -9.82 -18.79 -3.25
N VAL A 18 -11.02 -18.31 -2.93
CA VAL A 18 -11.57 -17.01 -3.32
C VAL A 18 -11.99 -16.27 -2.07
N ALA A 19 -11.48 -15.04 -1.89
CA ALA A 19 -11.73 -14.23 -0.70
C ALA A 19 -11.44 -14.99 0.63
N GLY A 20 -10.43 -15.86 0.64
CA GLY A 20 -10.03 -16.68 1.80
C GLY A 20 -10.87 -17.94 2.03
N ARG A 21 -11.92 -18.19 1.22
CA ARG A 21 -12.73 -19.42 1.28
C ARG A 21 -12.29 -20.39 0.21
N LEU A 22 -12.17 -21.68 0.54
CA LEU A 22 -11.82 -22.70 -0.44
C LEU A 22 -12.87 -22.76 -1.55
N ILE A 23 -12.41 -22.94 -2.78
CA ILE A 23 -13.32 -23.01 -3.94
C ILE A 23 -14.29 -24.19 -3.83
N SER A 24 -13.90 -25.25 -3.11
CA SER A 24 -14.73 -26.42 -2.83
C SER A 24 -15.94 -26.11 -1.94
N SER A 25 -15.94 -25.00 -1.20
CA SER A 25 -17.06 -24.56 -0.36
C SER A 25 -17.91 -23.46 -1.00
N LEU A 26 -17.64 -23.10 -2.25
CA LEU A 26 -18.31 -22.02 -2.97
C LEU A 26 -19.12 -22.52 -4.16
N THR A 27 -20.18 -21.79 -4.49
CA THR A 27 -21.03 -22.05 -5.65
C THR A 27 -20.66 -21.09 -6.78
N LEU A 28 -20.40 -21.63 -7.96
CA LEU A 28 -20.15 -20.84 -9.18
C LEU A 28 -21.32 -19.90 -9.47
N GLY A 29 -21.01 -18.64 -9.79
CA GLY A 29 -22.01 -17.60 -10.09
C GLY A 29 -22.62 -16.93 -8.85
N GLN A 30 -22.26 -17.35 -7.64
CA GLN A 30 -22.67 -16.70 -6.40
C GLN A 30 -21.49 -16.01 -5.72
N PRO A 31 -21.66 -14.80 -5.16
CA PRO A 31 -20.61 -14.15 -4.40
C PRO A 31 -20.06 -15.08 -3.29
N PRO A 32 -18.73 -15.20 -3.15
CA PRO A 32 -17.68 -14.44 -3.82
C PRO A 32 -17.17 -15.05 -5.15
N LEU A 33 -17.67 -16.21 -5.59
CA LEU A 33 -17.24 -16.93 -6.81
C LEU A 33 -18.07 -16.53 -8.04
N VAL A 34 -17.90 -15.30 -8.49
CA VAL A 34 -18.55 -14.72 -9.69
C VAL A 34 -17.54 -14.47 -10.81
N ASN A 35 -17.99 -14.09 -12.00
CA ASN A 35 -17.09 -13.62 -13.06
C ASN A 35 -16.25 -12.44 -12.56
N GLY A 36 -14.94 -12.49 -12.79
CA GLY A 36 -13.96 -11.55 -12.22
C GLY A 36 -13.46 -11.91 -10.81
N ALA A 37 -13.91 -13.03 -10.23
CA ALA A 37 -13.37 -13.50 -8.95
C ALA A 37 -11.88 -13.86 -9.05
N VAL A 38 -11.10 -13.40 -8.07
CA VAL A 38 -9.66 -13.69 -7.98
C VAL A 38 -9.47 -15.03 -7.27
N LEU A 39 -8.81 -15.96 -7.98
CA LEU A 39 -8.42 -17.27 -7.48
C LEU A 39 -6.99 -17.22 -6.92
N VAL A 40 -6.81 -17.71 -5.70
CA VAL A 40 -5.50 -17.76 -5.03
C VAL A 40 -5.11 -19.20 -4.79
N ASP A 41 -4.03 -19.65 -5.43
CA ASP A 41 -3.42 -20.95 -5.17
C ASP A 41 -2.58 -20.93 -3.89
N GLY A 42 -2.65 -22.01 -3.10
CA GLY A 42 -2.02 -22.14 -1.79
C GLY A 42 -2.77 -21.43 -0.65
N GLY A 43 -3.98 -20.92 -0.90
CA GLY A 43 -4.78 -20.25 0.12
C GLY A 43 -5.29 -21.24 1.18
N THR A 44 -4.82 -21.10 2.42
CA THR A 44 -5.37 -21.84 3.57
C THR A 44 -6.72 -21.26 3.96
N ALA A 45 -7.71 -22.13 4.22
CA ALA A 45 -9.03 -21.75 4.75
C ALA A 45 -8.95 -20.99 6.09
N ASP A 46 -7.81 -21.06 6.78
CA ASP A 46 -7.52 -20.40 8.06
C ASP A 46 -7.04 -18.95 7.92
N GLY A 47 -6.81 -18.48 6.69
CA GLY A 47 -6.50 -17.08 6.41
C GLY A 47 -7.75 -16.24 6.50
N GLY A 48 -8.31 -16.10 7.70
CA GLY A 48 -9.40 -15.18 8.01
C GLY A 48 -9.00 -13.75 7.68
N LEU A 49 -9.08 -13.38 6.41
CA LEU A 49 -9.29 -11.99 6.03
C LEU A 49 -10.58 -11.60 6.73
N ARG A 50 -10.45 -10.94 7.90
CA ARG A 50 -11.55 -10.17 8.47
C ARG A 50 -12.11 -9.39 7.28
N PRO A 51 -13.36 -9.65 6.87
CA PRO A 51 -13.97 -8.83 5.85
C PRO A 51 -13.79 -7.41 6.36
N ARG A 52 -13.01 -6.59 5.66
CA ARG A 52 -13.03 -5.17 5.92
C ARG A 52 -14.49 -4.82 5.70
N GLN A 53 -15.20 -4.64 6.80
CA GLN A 53 -16.62 -4.36 6.83
C GLN A 53 -16.74 -3.18 5.88
N ARG A 54 -17.25 -3.42 4.67
CA ARG A 54 -17.77 -2.35 3.84
C ARG A 54 -18.90 -1.83 4.69
N THR A 55 -18.64 -0.76 5.44
CA THR A 55 -19.70 0.04 6.02
C THR A 55 -20.64 0.30 4.86
N SER A 56 -21.88 -0.14 4.99
CA SER A 56 -22.95 -0.04 3.99
C SER A 56 -23.38 1.41 3.73
N GLU A 57 -22.53 2.37 4.07
CA GLU A 57 -22.70 3.77 3.78
C GLU A 57 -22.15 4.04 2.38
N PRO A 58 -22.88 4.78 1.53
CA PRO A 58 -22.44 5.08 0.17
C PRO A 58 -21.02 5.66 0.19
N PRO A 59 -20.13 5.28 -0.74
CA PRO A 59 -18.75 5.75 -0.74
C PRO A 59 -18.70 7.28 -0.77
N ALA A 60 -17.92 7.88 0.14
CA ALA A 60 -17.65 9.31 0.11
C ALA A 60 -16.89 9.64 -1.17
N SER A 61 -17.48 10.46 -2.05
CA SER A 61 -16.88 10.87 -3.33
C SER A 61 -15.88 12.02 -3.17
N LEU A 62 -15.75 12.59 -1.98
CA LEU A 62 -14.87 13.72 -1.69
C LEU A 62 -13.93 13.36 -0.54
N ALA A 63 -12.72 13.89 -0.56
CA ALA A 63 -11.77 13.82 0.53
C ALA A 63 -11.01 15.14 0.72
N LEU A 64 -10.54 15.36 1.94
CA LEU A 64 -9.52 16.34 2.26
C LEU A 64 -8.15 15.66 2.13
N ALA A 65 -7.31 16.17 1.23
CA ALA A 65 -5.93 15.73 1.08
C ALA A 65 -4.99 16.76 1.70
N VAL A 66 -4.04 16.29 2.51
CA VAL A 66 -2.96 17.12 3.05
C VAL A 66 -1.76 17.01 2.10
N ASN A 67 -1.45 18.12 1.44
CA ASN A 67 -0.51 18.20 0.34
C ASN A 67 0.94 18.44 0.83
N SER A 68 1.10 19.10 1.97
CA SER A 68 2.40 19.45 2.55
C SER A 68 2.32 19.56 4.09
N GLY A 69 3.47 19.68 4.74
CA GLY A 69 3.58 19.77 6.20
C GLY A 69 3.76 18.40 6.87
N ALA A 70 3.71 18.36 8.20
CA ALA A 70 3.94 17.15 8.98
C ALA A 70 2.87 16.06 8.73
N GLY A 71 1.69 16.44 8.25
CA GLY A 71 0.62 15.54 7.86
C GLY A 71 0.56 15.19 6.37
N ALA A 72 1.59 15.50 5.58
CA ALA A 72 1.57 15.26 4.14
C ALA A 72 1.25 13.79 3.79
N GLY A 73 0.33 13.58 2.85
CA GLY A 73 -0.16 12.27 2.44
C GLY A 73 -1.36 11.74 3.23
N ILE A 74 -1.79 12.44 4.28
CA ILE A 74 -3.07 12.14 4.93
C ILE A 74 -4.22 12.47 3.97
N VAL A 75 -5.12 11.50 3.75
CA VAL A 75 -6.34 11.68 2.96
C VAL A 75 -7.51 11.24 3.82
N VAL A 76 -8.42 12.17 4.10
CA VAL A 76 -9.60 11.92 4.94
C VAL A 76 -10.86 12.01 4.09
N PRO A 77 -11.65 10.92 3.94
CA PRO A 77 -12.91 10.96 3.21
C PRO A 77 -13.90 11.89 3.91
N LEU A 78 -14.51 12.78 3.13
CA LEU A 78 -15.49 13.76 3.59
C LEU A 78 -16.89 13.34 3.15
N ARG A 79 -17.79 13.27 4.12
CA ARG A 79 -19.24 13.15 3.92
C ARG A 79 -19.89 14.48 4.26
N ARG A 80 -21.20 14.57 4.08
CA ARG A 80 -21.97 15.71 4.59
C ARG A 80 -21.90 15.70 6.11
N GLY A 81 -21.61 16.86 6.71
CA GLY A 81 -21.39 16.97 8.13
C GLY A 81 -20.45 18.10 8.51
N ILE A 82 -20.03 18.08 9.77
CA ILE A 82 -19.12 19.06 10.35
C ILE A 82 -17.89 18.31 10.82
N TYR A 83 -16.72 18.72 10.32
CA TYR A 83 -15.43 18.17 10.69
C TYR A 83 -14.63 19.24 11.41
N THR A 84 -13.95 18.86 12.48
CA THR A 84 -12.95 19.73 13.13
C THR A 84 -11.56 19.29 12.69
N ILE A 85 -10.74 20.24 12.27
CA ILE A 85 -9.35 20.06 11.85
C ILE A 85 -8.45 20.67 12.90
N GLY A 86 -7.41 19.93 13.30
CA GLY A 86 -6.46 20.45 14.26
C GLY A 86 -5.40 19.43 14.68
N ARG A 87 -4.58 19.84 15.65
CA ARG A 87 -3.45 19.03 16.14
C ARG A 87 -3.87 17.94 17.14
N SER A 88 -4.95 18.16 17.89
CA SER A 88 -5.50 17.19 18.87
C SER A 88 -6.99 17.43 19.12
N ASP A 89 -7.71 16.44 19.65
CA ASP A 89 -9.14 16.58 20.02
C ASP A 89 -10.04 16.98 18.84
N CYS A 90 -9.70 16.49 17.64
CA CYS A 90 -10.34 16.80 16.37
C CYS A 90 -10.58 15.54 15.55
N GLU A 91 -11.56 15.57 14.65
CA GLU A 91 -11.83 14.46 13.73
C GLU A 91 -10.74 14.30 12.68
N ILE A 92 -10.25 15.43 12.16
CA ILE A 92 -9.16 15.48 11.20
C ILE A 92 -7.90 15.91 11.94
N LEU A 93 -7.13 14.93 12.40
CA LEU A 93 -5.90 15.14 13.13
C LEU A 93 -4.71 15.33 12.17
N ILE A 94 -4.09 16.51 12.24
CA ILE A 94 -2.89 16.85 11.47
C ILE A 94 -1.76 17.11 12.49
N PRO A 95 -0.69 16.29 12.52
CA PRO A 95 0.35 16.37 13.54
C PRO A 95 1.35 17.50 13.27
N ASP A 96 0.86 18.73 13.07
CA ASP A 96 1.66 19.93 12.84
C ASP A 96 1.76 20.76 14.12
N ALA A 97 2.97 21.19 14.48
CA ALA A 97 3.21 21.97 15.68
C ALA A 97 2.57 23.36 15.64
N ASP A 98 2.41 23.92 14.44
CA ASP A 98 1.84 25.26 14.23
C ASP A 98 0.32 25.24 14.03
N LEU A 99 -0.31 24.06 14.09
CA LEU A 99 -1.77 23.95 14.23
C LEU A 99 -2.19 24.01 15.70
N SER A 100 -3.31 24.70 15.93
CA SER A 100 -4.00 24.68 17.22
C SER A 100 -4.63 23.31 17.46
N ARG A 101 -4.95 22.99 18.73
CA ARG A 101 -5.65 21.74 19.08
C ARG A 101 -6.91 21.57 18.24
N SER A 102 -7.83 22.53 18.34
CA SER A 102 -8.92 22.76 17.38
C SER A 102 -8.58 24.02 16.60
N HIS A 103 -8.31 23.89 15.30
CA HIS A 103 -7.83 24.99 14.47
C HIS A 103 -8.90 25.50 13.52
N ALA A 104 -9.53 24.59 12.77
CA ALA A 104 -10.55 24.94 11.79
C ALA A 104 -11.75 24.01 11.89
N ARG A 105 -12.91 24.51 11.45
CA ARG A 105 -14.13 23.74 11.26
C ARG A 105 -14.49 23.72 9.79
N LEU A 106 -14.59 22.54 9.21
CA LEU A 106 -15.03 22.32 7.84
C LEU A 106 -16.48 21.84 7.86
N VAL A 107 -17.35 22.53 7.14
CA VAL A 107 -18.77 22.18 7.01
C VAL A 107 -19.03 21.78 5.57
N VAL A 108 -19.48 20.55 5.37
CA VAL A 108 -19.79 19.96 4.07
C VAL A 108 -21.30 19.85 3.96
N THR A 109 -21.91 20.67 3.11
CA THR A 109 -23.37 20.66 2.85
C THR A 109 -23.69 20.05 1.48
N GLU A 110 -24.95 20.10 1.05
CA GLU A 110 -25.30 19.68 -0.32
C GLU A 110 -24.81 20.65 -1.40
N SER A 111 -24.79 21.95 -1.08
CA SER A 111 -24.57 23.02 -2.06
C SER A 111 -23.18 23.65 -1.99
N ALA A 112 -22.55 23.64 -0.81
CA ALA A 112 -21.28 24.30 -0.59
C ALA A 112 -20.45 23.60 0.50
N ILE A 113 -19.14 23.83 0.43
CA ILE A 113 -18.19 23.45 1.47
C ILE A 113 -17.59 24.73 2.01
N SER A 114 -17.63 24.91 3.32
CA SER A 114 -17.09 26.11 3.96
C SER A 114 -16.13 25.74 5.08
N ILE A 115 -15.09 26.54 5.24
CA ILE A 115 -14.14 26.43 6.34
C ILE A 115 -14.24 27.68 7.23
N ALA A 116 -14.19 27.48 8.54
CA ALA A 116 -14.21 28.55 9.54
C ALA A 116 -13.08 28.36 10.55
N ASP A 117 -12.44 29.46 10.93
CA ASP A 117 -11.42 29.49 11.98
C ASP A 117 -12.07 29.37 13.37
N VAL A 118 -11.53 28.48 14.22
CA VAL A 118 -12.02 28.24 15.58
C VAL A 118 -11.06 28.85 16.58
N ASP A 119 -10.83 30.15 16.43
CA ASP A 119 -9.91 30.95 17.27
C ASP A 119 -8.50 30.37 17.32
N SER A 120 -7.96 30.04 16.14
CA SER A 120 -6.62 29.48 16.04
C SER A 120 -5.52 30.54 16.22
N ALA A 121 -4.33 30.10 16.65
CA ALA A 121 -3.22 31.01 16.93
C ALA A 121 -2.64 31.65 15.65
N ASN A 122 -2.63 30.89 14.55
CA ASN A 122 -2.00 31.30 13.28
C ASN A 122 -3.01 31.71 12.20
N GLY A 123 -4.31 31.49 12.43
CA GLY A 123 -5.38 31.71 11.47
C GLY A 123 -5.38 30.71 10.31
N ILE A 124 -6.39 30.83 9.46
CA ILE A 124 -6.55 30.06 8.22
C ILE A 124 -6.23 30.97 7.03
N GLU A 125 -5.55 30.44 6.03
CA GLU A 125 -5.35 31.07 4.74
C GLU A 125 -6.01 30.23 3.63
N VAL A 126 -6.77 30.86 2.75
CA VAL A 126 -7.40 30.21 1.59
C VAL A 126 -6.93 30.95 0.35
N ASP A 127 -6.33 30.23 -0.60
CA ASP A 127 -5.84 30.77 -1.88
C ASP A 127 -4.89 31.98 -1.74
N GLY A 128 -4.14 32.03 -0.63
CA GLY A 128 -3.19 33.11 -0.33
C GLY A 128 -3.70 34.20 0.61
N GLU A 129 -5.01 34.22 0.92
CA GLU A 129 -5.63 35.24 1.75
C GLU A 129 -6.04 34.73 3.13
N ARG A 130 -5.70 35.47 4.19
CA ARG A 130 -6.12 35.13 5.55
C ARG A 130 -7.62 35.38 5.74
N VAL A 131 -8.33 34.34 6.16
CA VAL A 131 -9.79 34.35 6.28
C VAL A 131 -10.24 33.81 7.64
N ARG A 132 -11.33 34.38 8.17
CA ARG A 132 -12.06 33.78 9.32
C ARG A 132 -13.09 32.76 8.87
N HIS A 133 -13.66 32.96 7.69
CA HIS A 133 -14.63 32.07 7.07
C HIS A 133 -14.53 32.19 5.54
N ALA A 134 -14.56 31.06 4.84
CA ALA A 134 -14.54 31.04 3.37
C ALA A 134 -15.28 29.81 2.83
N ILE A 135 -15.86 29.96 1.64
CA ILE A 135 -16.35 28.84 0.83
C ILE A 135 -15.14 28.29 0.05
N VAL A 136 -14.94 26.98 0.11
CA VAL A 136 -13.82 26.27 -0.51
C VAL A 136 -14.31 25.26 -1.52
N SER A 137 -13.54 25.07 -2.58
CA SER A 137 -13.83 24.11 -3.65
C SER A 137 -12.65 23.16 -3.85
N THR A 138 -12.77 22.21 -4.77
CA THR A 138 -11.66 21.34 -5.16
C THR A 138 -10.51 22.06 -5.85
N GLY A 139 -10.72 23.31 -6.29
CA GLY A 139 -9.65 24.17 -6.79
C GLY A 139 -8.97 25.01 -5.70
N SER A 140 -9.52 25.05 -4.49
CA SER A 140 -9.02 25.91 -3.42
C SER A 140 -7.88 25.25 -2.65
N THR A 141 -6.88 26.06 -2.31
CA THR A 141 -5.76 25.68 -1.47
C THR A 141 -5.96 26.27 -0.08
N ILE A 142 -6.06 25.40 0.92
CA ILE A 142 -6.26 25.79 2.31
C ILE A 142 -4.93 25.61 3.05
N ARG A 143 -4.47 26.62 3.77
CA ARG A 143 -3.29 26.53 4.63
C ARG A 143 -3.66 26.80 6.08
N CYS A 144 -3.25 25.89 6.94
CA CYS A 144 -3.35 25.99 8.40
C CYS A 144 -1.95 25.72 8.95
N GLY A 145 -1.38 26.62 9.74
CA GLY A 145 0.02 26.49 10.19
C GLY A 145 0.99 26.29 9.01
N ASN A 146 1.78 25.22 9.04
CA ASN A 146 2.71 24.82 7.97
C ASN A 146 2.13 23.75 7.02
N SER A 147 0.86 23.37 7.21
CA SER A 147 0.21 22.33 6.43
C SER A 147 -0.71 22.93 5.37
N THR A 148 -0.50 22.54 4.12
CA THR A 148 -1.38 22.88 3.01
C THR A 148 -2.27 21.70 2.69
N MET A 149 -3.56 21.95 2.45
CA MET A 149 -4.57 20.94 2.17
C MET A 149 -5.48 21.39 1.02
N SER A 150 -6.06 20.43 0.30
CA SER A 150 -7.03 20.69 -0.76
C SER A 150 -8.14 19.63 -0.74
N LEU A 151 -9.24 19.95 -1.40
CA LEU A 151 -10.35 19.01 -1.57
C LEU A 151 -10.16 18.26 -2.88
N VAL A 152 -10.24 16.94 -2.83
CA VAL A 152 -10.10 16.06 -4.00
C VAL A 152 -11.29 15.13 -4.11
N PHE A 153 -11.74 14.85 -5.33
CA PHE A 153 -12.70 13.78 -5.54
C PHE A 153 -11.98 12.44 -5.38
N LEU A 154 -12.49 11.59 -4.50
CA LEU A 154 -12.09 10.19 -4.49
C LEU A 154 -12.80 9.55 -5.69
N GLU A 155 -12.04 9.30 -6.75
CA GLU A 155 -12.50 8.43 -7.83
C GLU A 155 -12.96 7.13 -7.19
N GLN A 156 -14.27 6.89 -7.26
CA GLN A 156 -14.79 5.59 -6.92
C GLN A 156 -14.19 4.63 -7.96
N PRO A 157 -13.53 3.54 -7.54
CA PRO A 157 -13.25 2.45 -8.45
C PRO A 157 -14.57 1.72 -8.73
N ASN A 158 -15.53 2.39 -9.37
CA ASN A 158 -16.84 1.87 -9.76
C ASN A 158 -17.08 2.21 -11.22
N SER A 159 -16.50 1.38 -12.08
CA SER A 159 -16.89 1.10 -13.47
C SER A 159 -15.77 0.34 -14.19
N GLN A 160 -14.50 0.59 -13.82
CA GLN A 160 -13.38 -0.17 -14.38
C GLN A 160 -13.21 -1.56 -13.75
N LEU A 161 -13.57 -1.75 -12.47
CA LEU A 161 -13.56 -3.08 -11.84
C LEU A 161 -14.68 -3.99 -12.37
N ASP A 162 -15.81 -3.44 -12.83
CA ASP A 162 -16.87 -4.23 -13.48
C ASP A 162 -16.41 -4.79 -14.84
N ARG A 163 -15.37 -4.18 -15.44
CA ARG A 163 -14.67 -4.69 -16.63
C ARG A 163 -13.40 -5.47 -16.32
N ALA A 164 -12.92 -5.46 -15.08
CA ALA A 164 -11.78 -6.28 -14.70
C ALA A 164 -12.17 -7.76 -14.81
N GLY A 165 -11.58 -8.48 -15.77
CA GLY A 165 -11.93 -9.86 -16.10
C GLY A 165 -12.98 -10.05 -17.21
N LEU A 166 -13.50 -8.97 -17.81
CA LEU A 166 -14.37 -9.05 -19.01
C LEU A 166 -13.59 -9.05 -20.34
N GLY A 167 -12.27 -9.00 -20.30
CA GLY A 167 -11.44 -8.88 -21.50
C GLY A 167 -10.04 -9.46 -21.33
N VAL A 168 -9.96 -10.74 -20.94
CA VAL A 168 -8.71 -11.49 -21.11
C VAL A 168 -9.07 -12.88 -21.62
N ASP A 169 -9.01 -13.04 -22.95
CA ASP A 169 -9.05 -14.37 -23.58
C ASP A 169 -7.87 -15.24 -23.11
N GLU A 170 -6.81 -14.61 -22.57
CA GLU A 170 -5.63 -15.28 -22.06
C GLU A 170 -5.34 -14.87 -20.61
N PRO A 171 -5.30 -15.82 -19.65
CA PRO A 171 -5.00 -15.52 -18.27
C PRO A 171 -3.58 -14.94 -18.13
N LEU A 172 -3.45 -13.75 -17.55
CA LEU A 172 -2.14 -13.16 -17.27
C LEU A 172 -1.47 -13.93 -16.12
N VAL A 173 -0.54 -14.81 -16.46
CA VAL A 173 0.30 -15.52 -15.48
C VAL A 173 1.35 -14.54 -14.96
N VAL A 174 1.16 -14.03 -13.75
CA VAL A 174 2.21 -13.29 -13.03
C VAL A 174 2.99 -14.29 -12.18
N PRO A 175 4.18 -14.72 -12.61
CA PRO A 175 4.97 -15.65 -11.82
C PRO A 175 5.42 -14.95 -10.53
N ARG A 176 4.80 -15.34 -9.41
CA ARG A 176 5.39 -15.09 -8.10
C ARG A 176 6.56 -16.05 -7.97
N ARG A 177 7.79 -15.53 -8.11
CA ARG A 177 8.97 -16.26 -7.68
C ARG A 177 8.92 -16.30 -6.15
N ASP A 178 8.30 -17.34 -5.60
CA ASP A 178 8.66 -17.77 -4.27
C ASP A 178 10.12 -18.23 -4.42
N ASP A 179 11.09 -17.38 -4.12
CA ASP A 179 12.45 -17.86 -3.94
C ASP A 179 12.38 -18.81 -2.75
N PRO A 180 12.47 -20.15 -2.92
CA PRO A 180 12.80 -21.00 -1.81
C PRO A 180 14.31 -20.86 -1.66
N ALA A 181 14.77 -19.64 -1.37
CA ALA A 181 16.09 -19.40 -0.88
C ALA A 181 16.08 -20.06 0.50
N ASN A 182 16.32 -21.37 0.51
CA ASN A 182 16.46 -22.19 1.68
C ASN A 182 17.50 -21.45 2.52
N ARG A 183 17.05 -20.67 3.50
CA ARG A 183 17.89 -19.70 4.21
C ARG A 183 19.12 -20.42 4.77
N ALA A 184 18.93 -21.69 5.17
CA ALA A 184 19.97 -22.61 5.57
C ALA A 184 21.07 -22.83 4.52
N ALA A 185 20.72 -23.00 3.23
CA ALA A 185 21.69 -23.15 2.14
C ALA A 185 22.50 -21.86 1.91
N LEU A 186 21.85 -20.69 2.00
CA LEU A 186 22.55 -19.40 1.92
C LEU A 186 23.53 -19.19 3.09
N TRP A 187 23.13 -19.55 4.31
CA TRP A 187 24.02 -19.50 5.48
C TRP A 187 25.18 -20.48 5.35
N LEU A 188 24.95 -21.70 4.84
CA LEU A 188 25.99 -22.70 4.59
C LEU A 188 27.04 -22.20 3.58
N THR A 189 26.59 -21.58 2.47
CA THR A 189 27.51 -21.04 1.46
C THR A 189 28.31 -19.83 1.96
N ALA A 190 27.81 -19.09 2.96
CA ALA A 190 28.50 -17.94 3.53
C ALA A 190 29.46 -18.31 4.68
N VAL A 191 29.09 -19.27 5.53
CA VAL A 191 29.83 -19.61 6.76
C VAL A 191 30.94 -20.63 6.51
N LEU A 192 30.73 -21.59 5.60
CA LEU A 192 31.70 -22.66 5.35
C LEU A 192 33.07 -22.15 4.84
N PRO A 193 33.14 -21.23 3.86
CA PRO A 193 34.43 -20.72 3.37
C PRO A 193 35.15 -19.88 4.41
N LEU A 194 34.39 -19.13 5.23
CA LEU A 194 34.93 -18.31 6.31
C LEU A 194 35.60 -19.19 7.38
N ALA A 195 34.93 -20.26 7.80
CA ALA A 195 35.46 -21.19 8.79
C ALA A 195 36.73 -21.91 8.28
N ILE A 196 36.74 -22.34 7.02
CA ILE A 196 37.91 -22.98 6.39
C ILE A 196 39.10 -22.02 6.34
N GLY A 197 38.90 -20.77 5.93
CA GLY A 197 39.98 -19.79 5.83
C GLY A 197 40.54 -19.34 7.18
N VAL A 198 39.68 -19.19 8.20
CA VAL A 198 40.13 -18.91 9.58
C VAL A 198 40.94 -20.10 10.13
N GLY A 199 40.49 -21.33 9.90
CA GLY A 199 41.22 -22.54 10.33
C GLY A 199 42.60 -22.64 9.70
N LEU A 200 42.71 -22.41 8.38
CA LEU A 200 43.98 -22.40 7.66
C LEU A 200 44.94 -21.31 8.19
N ALA A 201 44.45 -20.11 8.47
CA ALA A 201 45.26 -19.01 8.99
C ALA A 201 45.85 -19.32 10.38
N VAL A 202 45.06 -19.93 11.27
CA VAL A 202 45.51 -20.32 12.62
C VAL A 202 46.55 -21.44 12.56
N VAL A 203 46.37 -22.43 11.67
CA VAL A 203 47.29 -23.57 11.54
C VAL A 203 48.61 -23.19 10.86
N THR A 204 48.57 -22.31 9.86
CA THR A 204 49.77 -21.93 9.08
C THR A 204 50.52 -20.72 9.63
N GLY A 205 49.90 -19.94 10.52
CA GLY A 205 50.50 -18.72 11.11
C GLY A 205 50.69 -17.56 10.12
N MET A 206 50.23 -17.70 8.88
CA MET A 206 50.40 -16.71 7.82
C MET A 206 49.16 -15.81 7.70
N TRP A 207 49.34 -14.54 8.06
CA TRP A 207 48.27 -13.52 8.07
C TRP A 207 47.73 -13.19 6.67
N PHE A 208 48.49 -13.48 5.61
CA PHE A 208 48.07 -13.20 4.23
C PHE A 208 46.83 -14.02 3.78
N PHE A 209 46.57 -15.19 4.39
CA PHE A 209 45.41 -16.00 4.03
C PHE A 209 44.06 -15.34 4.43
N LEU A 210 44.05 -14.43 5.42
CA LEU A 210 42.88 -13.63 5.77
C LEU A 210 42.45 -12.66 4.65
N ALA A 211 43.39 -12.20 3.83
CA ALA A 211 43.08 -11.34 2.68
C ALA A 211 42.30 -12.10 1.60
N PHE A 212 42.58 -13.40 1.41
CA PHE A 212 41.87 -14.24 0.43
C PHE A 212 40.43 -14.56 0.85
N THR A 213 40.16 -14.73 2.15
CA THR A 213 38.79 -14.84 2.67
C THR A 213 37.97 -13.56 2.47
N ALA A 214 38.59 -12.40 2.62
CA ALA A 214 37.91 -11.11 2.42
C ALA A 214 37.42 -10.91 0.98
N VAL A 215 38.21 -11.34 -0.02
CA VAL A 215 37.84 -11.28 -1.44
C VAL A 215 36.68 -12.22 -1.77
N SER A 216 36.58 -13.38 -1.11
CA SER A 216 35.50 -14.36 -1.34
C SER A 216 34.13 -13.85 -0.84
N VAL A 217 34.11 -13.13 0.29
CA VAL A 217 32.88 -12.49 0.82
C VAL A 217 32.37 -11.38 -0.11
N PHE A 218 33.24 -10.75 -0.91
CA PHE A 218 32.85 -9.69 -1.83
C PHE A 218 31.94 -10.18 -2.99
N SER A 219 32.02 -11.46 -3.39
CA SER A 219 31.08 -12.05 -4.37
C SER A 219 29.65 -12.21 -3.84
N LEU A 220 29.45 -12.23 -2.51
CA LEU A 220 28.12 -12.25 -1.89
C LEU A 220 27.44 -10.85 -1.87
N VAL A 221 28.16 -9.79 -2.22
CA VAL A 221 27.60 -8.43 -2.34
C VAL A 221 26.82 -8.26 -3.65
N VAL A 222 27.17 -9.00 -4.70
CA VAL A 222 26.53 -8.91 -6.02
C VAL A 222 25.03 -9.25 -5.98
N PRO A 223 24.56 -10.35 -5.33
CA PRO A 223 23.13 -10.65 -5.18
C PRO A 223 22.36 -9.61 -4.33
N LEU A 224 23.02 -9.01 -3.33
CA LEU A 224 22.40 -8.02 -2.45
C LEU A 224 22.25 -6.65 -3.11
N VAL A 225 23.21 -6.27 -3.96
CA VAL A 225 23.14 -5.04 -4.76
C VAL A 225 22.20 -5.21 -5.96
N SER A 226 22.11 -6.39 -6.56
CA SER A 226 21.16 -6.66 -7.65
C SER A 226 19.68 -6.57 -7.23
N GLY A 227 19.37 -6.85 -5.96
CA GLY A 227 18.02 -6.71 -5.42
C GLY A 227 17.47 -5.28 -5.49
N ARG A 228 18.33 -4.25 -5.41
CA ARG A 228 17.91 -2.84 -5.56
C ARG A 228 17.59 -2.48 -7.02
N ARG A 229 18.30 -3.07 -7.98
CA ARG A 229 18.07 -2.87 -9.42
C ARG A 229 16.76 -3.54 -9.85
N GLN A 230 16.49 -4.73 -9.33
CA GLN A 230 15.24 -5.46 -9.56
C GLN A 230 14.00 -4.73 -9.01
N ARG A 231 14.09 -4.06 -7.85
CA ARG A 231 12.98 -3.23 -7.34
C ARG A 231 12.63 -2.08 -8.27
N ARG A 232 13.62 -1.49 -8.94
CA ARG A 232 13.41 -0.43 -9.92
C ARG A 232 12.78 -0.96 -11.21
N GLU A 233 13.22 -2.12 -11.68
CA GLU A 233 12.65 -2.79 -12.86
C GLU A 233 11.19 -3.23 -12.61
N LEU A 234 10.88 -3.73 -11.41
CA LEU A 234 9.50 -4.05 -11.02
C LEU A 234 8.63 -2.79 -10.96
N ALA A 235 9.12 -1.71 -10.34
CA ALA A 235 8.39 -0.45 -10.29
C ALA A 235 8.15 0.15 -11.69
N ALA A 236 9.12 0.01 -12.60
CA ALA A 236 9.00 0.44 -13.99
C ALA A 236 7.98 -0.41 -14.78
N ALA A 237 8.01 -1.74 -14.62
CA ALA A 237 7.07 -2.63 -15.27
C ALA A 237 5.62 -2.42 -14.78
N VAL A 238 5.44 -2.17 -13.48
CA VAL A 238 4.12 -1.81 -12.91
C VAL A 238 3.66 -0.45 -13.42
N GLY A 239 4.54 0.55 -13.51
CA GLY A 239 4.22 1.85 -14.09
C GLY A 239 3.79 1.77 -15.56
N ALA A 240 4.43 0.92 -16.35
CA ALA A 240 4.10 0.70 -17.75
C ALA A 240 2.77 -0.05 -17.95
N ALA A 241 2.36 -0.90 -17.00
CA ALA A 241 1.10 -1.65 -17.08
C ALA A 241 -0.13 -0.86 -16.59
N VAL A 242 0.10 0.28 -15.92
CA VAL A 242 -0.97 1.15 -15.37
C VAL A 242 -1.26 2.34 -16.29
N ALA A 243 -0.40 2.63 -17.28
CA ALA A 243 -0.62 3.63 -18.33
C ALA A 243 -1.49 3.07 -19.46
#